data_AF-A0A1A6BB77-F1
#
_entry.id   AF-A0A1A6BB77-F1
#
_cell.length_a   1.000
_cell.length_b   1.000
_cell.length_c   1.000
_cell.angle_alpha   90.00
_cell.angle_beta   90.00
_cell.angle_gamma   90.00
#
_symmetry.space_group_name_H-M   'P 1'
#
loop_
_entity.id
_entity.type
_entity.pdbx_description
1 polymer ?
#
loop_
_entity_poly.entity_id
_entity_poly.type
_entity_poly.pdbx_seq_one_letter_code
_entity_poly.pdbx_strand_id
1 'polypeptide(L)'
;MRGRIKYLGVIPQEMRFDRVGWDALAGPVAPRPAPDAQPNEVELRMVAKCRTRSEAEVARRAMLLPATAGPVGTAFGAPLAVRKVIALWPTLVPREFVPQHVRVQAAKEMLDAHH
;
A
#
# COMPACT_ATOMS: atom_id res chain seq x y z
N MET A 1 -0.08 11.45 -14.78
CA MET A 1 -1.14 11.24 -13.76
C MET A 1 -1.73 12.55 -13.20
N ARG A 2 -0.93 13.43 -12.57
CA ARG A 2 -1.42 14.68 -11.96
C ARG A 2 -2.29 15.54 -12.90
N GLY A 3 -1.86 15.74 -14.14
CA GLY A 3 -2.62 16.48 -15.14
C GLY A 3 -3.99 15.88 -15.48
N ARG A 4 -4.11 14.54 -15.49
CA ARG A 4 -5.38 13.84 -15.79
C ARG A 4 -6.40 14.06 -14.68
N ILE A 5 -5.99 13.93 -13.43
CA ILE A 5 -6.88 14.12 -12.28
C ILE A 5 -7.38 15.58 -12.24
N LYS A 6 -6.48 16.53 -12.52
CA LYS A 6 -6.84 17.95 -12.66
C LYS A 6 -7.81 18.19 -13.81
N TYR A 7 -7.60 17.57 -14.97
CA TYR A 7 -8.50 17.66 -16.12
C TYR A 7 -9.91 17.14 -15.81
N LEU A 8 -10.02 16.14 -14.93
CA LEU A 8 -11.30 15.61 -14.44
C LEU A 8 -11.92 16.43 -13.31
N GLY A 9 -11.41 17.64 -13.05
CA GLY A 9 -11.95 18.56 -12.05
C GLY A 9 -11.60 18.23 -10.60
N VAL A 10 -10.70 17.27 -10.35
CA VAL A 10 -10.28 16.92 -8.99
C VAL A 10 -8.93 17.57 -8.69
N ILE A 11 -8.87 18.28 -7.55
CA ILE A 11 -7.64 18.86 -7.01
C ILE A 11 -7.38 18.16 -5.67
N PRO A 12 -6.60 17.06 -5.64
CA PRO A 12 -6.27 16.39 -4.40
C PRO A 12 -5.51 17.33 -3.47
N GLN A 13 -5.80 17.25 -2.17
CA GLN A 13 -5.06 17.95 -1.13
C GLN A 13 -3.61 17.46 -1.05
N GLU A 14 -3.42 16.17 -1.31
CA GLU A 14 -2.12 15.51 -1.30
C GLU A 14 -2.11 14.38 -2.33
N MET A 15 -0.95 14.18 -2.95
CA MET A 15 -0.71 13.04 -3.82
C MET A 15 0.65 12.43 -3.53
N ARG A 16 0.66 11.10 -3.36
CA ARG A 16 1.86 10.30 -3.16
C ARG A 16 1.96 9.23 -4.24
N PHE A 17 3.19 8.99 -4.68
CA PHE A 17 3.56 7.99 -5.67
C PHE A 17 4.73 7.21 -5.10
N ASP A 18 4.60 5.89 -5.01
CA ASP A 18 5.66 4.99 -4.58
C ASP A 18 5.88 3.92 -5.65
N ARG A 19 7.14 3.59 -5.92
CA ARG A 19 7.58 2.40 -6.64
C ARG A 19 7.61 1.23 -5.66
N VAL A 20 6.74 0.26 -5.87
CA VAL A 20 6.66 -0.92 -5.02
C VAL A 20 7.98 -1.70 -5.13
N GLY A 21 8.54 -2.10 -3.98
CA GLY A 21 9.84 -2.76 -3.89
C GLY A 21 11.06 -1.83 -3.88
N TRP A 22 10.89 -0.53 -4.15
CA TRP A 22 12.02 0.41 -4.19
C TRP A 22 11.94 1.48 -3.09
N ASP A 23 10.97 2.39 -3.18
CA ASP A 23 10.81 3.50 -2.23
C ASP A 23 9.51 3.40 -1.43
N ALA A 24 8.78 2.29 -1.53
CA ALA A 24 7.53 2.09 -0.81
C ALA A 24 7.64 2.25 0.72
N LEU A 25 8.80 1.90 1.30
CA LEU A 25 9.06 2.03 2.74
C LEU A 25 9.79 3.33 3.08
N ALA A 26 10.95 3.53 2.46
CA ALA A 26 11.86 4.61 2.81
C ALA A 26 11.52 5.94 2.09
N GLY A 27 10.60 5.92 1.12
CA GLY A 27 10.16 7.12 0.41
C GLY A 27 11.32 7.92 -0.18
N PRO A 28 11.37 9.25 0.00
CA PRO A 28 12.41 10.10 -0.55
C PRO A 28 13.84 9.76 -0.13
N VAL A 29 14.04 9.01 0.97
CA VAL A 29 15.38 8.61 1.43
C VAL A 29 15.85 7.27 0.85
N ALA A 30 15.01 6.59 0.06
CA ALA A 30 15.45 5.42 -0.69
C ALA A 30 16.57 5.81 -1.69
N PRO A 31 17.59 4.96 -1.90
CA PRO A 31 18.61 5.18 -2.94
C PRO A 31 17.95 5.41 -4.28
N ARG A 32 18.48 6.27 -5.14
CA ARG A 32 17.93 6.41 -6.50
C ARG A 32 18.31 5.19 -7.36
N PRO A 33 17.46 4.77 -8.30
CA PRO A 33 17.86 3.81 -9.32
C PRO A 33 19.13 4.27 -10.03
N ALA A 34 20.00 3.32 -10.37
CA ALA A 34 21.16 3.60 -11.19
C ALA A 34 20.70 4.20 -12.53
N PRO A 35 21.45 5.15 -13.14
CA PRO A 35 21.03 5.83 -14.36
C PRO A 35 20.76 4.90 -15.55
N ASP A 36 21.40 3.72 -15.57
CA ASP A 36 21.30 2.69 -16.58
C ASP A 36 20.27 1.59 -16.25
N ALA A 37 19.60 1.67 -15.11
CA ALA A 37 18.58 0.71 -14.72
C ALA A 37 17.38 0.75 -15.68
N GLN A 38 17.14 -0.37 -16.39
CA GLN A 38 16.00 -0.56 -17.27
C GLN A 38 15.14 -1.74 -16.76
N PRO A 39 14.32 -1.52 -15.72
CA PRO A 39 13.44 -2.58 -15.25
C PRO A 39 12.42 -2.94 -16.32
N ASN A 40 12.22 -4.24 -16.56
CA ASN A 40 11.20 -4.73 -17.50
C ASN A 40 9.80 -4.22 -17.13
N GLU A 41 9.53 -4.06 -15.82
CA GLU A 41 8.27 -3.59 -15.28
C GLU A 41 8.49 -2.75 -14.02
N VAL A 42 7.56 -1.82 -13.77
CA VAL A 42 7.53 -1.03 -12.53
C VAL A 42 6.12 -1.01 -12.00
N GLU A 43 5.95 -1.47 -10.76
CA GLU A 43 4.68 -1.31 -10.05
C GLU A 43 4.66 0.02 -9.29
N LEU A 44 3.56 0.76 -9.46
CA LEU A 44 3.35 2.05 -8.81
C LEU A 44 2.17 1.97 -7.85
N ARG A 45 2.42 2.31 -6.58
CA ARG A 45 1.37 2.65 -5.62
C ARG A 45 1.08 4.15 -5.73
N MET A 46 -0.19 4.48 -5.91
CA MET A 46 -0.65 5.86 -6.03
C MET A 46 -1.71 6.15 -4.98
N VAL A 47 -1.57 7.28 -4.31
CA VAL A 47 -2.52 7.74 -3.29
C VAL A 47 -2.90 9.19 -3.58
N ALA A 48 -4.21 9.50 -3.54
CA ALA A 48 -4.72 10.86 -3.54
C ALA A 48 -5.62 11.08 -2.32
N LYS A 49 -5.29 12.11 -1.54
CA LYS A 49 -6.15 12.62 -0.48
C LYS A 49 -7.12 13.64 -1.07
N CYS A 50 -8.41 13.35 -1.05
CA CYS A 50 -9.47 14.21 -1.56
C CYS A 50 -10.37 14.72 -0.43
N ARG A 51 -11.10 15.80 -0.68
CA ARG A 51 -12.01 16.39 0.34
C ARG A 51 -13.32 15.61 0.42
N THR A 52 -13.80 15.12 -0.71
CA THR A 52 -15.09 14.43 -0.81
C THR A 52 -14.95 13.01 -1.32
N ARG A 53 -15.94 12.18 -0.99
CA ARG A 53 -16.05 10.82 -1.53
C ARG A 53 -16.12 10.82 -3.06
N SER A 54 -16.88 11.75 -3.65
CA SER A 54 -17.07 11.86 -5.10
C SER A 54 -15.73 12.14 -5.81
N GLU A 55 -14.97 13.11 -5.31
CA GLU A 55 -13.62 13.39 -5.81
C GLU A 55 -12.70 12.17 -5.73
N ALA A 56 -12.75 11.43 -4.61
CA ALA A 56 -11.94 10.22 -4.43
C ALA A 56 -12.33 9.12 -5.43
N GLU A 57 -13.62 8.95 -5.73
CA GLU A 57 -14.10 8.00 -6.73
C GLU A 57 -13.61 8.36 -8.15
N VAL A 58 -13.69 9.64 -8.51
CA VAL A 58 -13.17 10.15 -9.80
C VAL A 58 -11.66 9.98 -9.90
N ALA A 59 -10.91 10.42 -8.88
CA ALA A 59 -9.45 10.29 -8.85
C ALA A 59 -9.01 8.83 -8.98
N ARG A 60 -9.67 7.92 -8.26
CA ARG A 60 -9.38 6.50 -8.31
C ARG A 60 -9.65 5.87 -9.68
N ARG A 61 -10.77 6.19 -10.32
CA ARG A 61 -11.05 5.73 -11.69
C ARG A 61 -10.01 6.25 -12.68
N ALA A 62 -9.59 7.50 -12.53
CA ALA A 62 -8.52 8.07 -13.33
C ALA A 62 -7.18 7.35 -13.12
N MET A 63 -6.93 6.88 -11.89
CA MET A 63 -5.70 6.17 -11.52
C MET A 63 -5.64 4.71 -11.95
N LEU A 64 -6.76 4.09 -12.31
CA LEU A 64 -6.82 2.69 -12.71
C LEU A 64 -6.29 2.45 -14.13
N LEU A 65 -6.34 3.44 -15.02
CA LEU A 65 -5.95 3.25 -16.43
C LEU A 65 -4.53 2.72 -16.63
N PRO A 66 -3.48 3.19 -15.92
CA PRO A 66 -2.16 2.57 -16.03
C PRO A 66 -2.13 1.09 -15.63
N ALA A 67 -3.03 0.66 -14.72
CA ALA A 67 -3.12 -0.73 -14.30
C ALA A 67 -3.70 -1.65 -15.38
N THR A 68 -4.37 -1.11 -16.41
CA THR A 68 -4.83 -1.91 -17.56
C THR A 68 -3.74 -2.13 -18.61
N ALA A 69 -2.54 -1.58 -18.42
CA ALA A 69 -1.40 -1.72 -19.33
C ALA A 69 -0.28 -2.62 -18.75
N GLY A 70 -0.48 -3.22 -17.58
CA GLY A 70 0.48 -4.16 -16.96
C GLY A 70 0.15 -5.63 -17.27
N PRO A 71 1.09 -6.56 -17.03
CA PRO A 71 0.87 -7.99 -17.27
C PRO A 71 -0.32 -8.54 -16.47
N VAL A 72 -0.97 -9.55 -17.03
CA VAL A 72 -2.07 -10.30 -16.39
C VAL A 72 -1.53 -10.99 -15.14
N GLY A 73 -1.71 -10.38 -13.96
CA GLY A 73 -1.32 -10.99 -12.68
C GLY A 73 -1.07 -10.00 -11.54
N THR A 74 -0.67 -8.77 -11.83
CA THR A 74 -0.38 -7.73 -10.81
C THR A 74 -1.43 -6.62 -10.76
N ALA A 75 -2.30 -6.54 -11.77
CA ALA A 75 -3.42 -5.62 -11.78
C ALA A 75 -4.45 -6.07 -10.72
N PHE A 76 -4.39 -5.43 -9.55
CA PHE A 76 -5.52 -5.35 -8.62
C PHE A 76 -6.79 -5.15 -9.45
N GLY A 77 -7.73 -6.09 -9.32
CA GLY A 77 -8.95 -6.13 -10.14
C GLY A 77 -9.81 -4.86 -10.00
N ALA A 78 -11.05 -4.93 -10.50
CA ALA A 78 -11.98 -3.82 -10.43
C ALA A 78 -11.94 -3.13 -9.06
N PRO A 79 -11.81 -1.78 -9.01
CA PRO A 79 -11.59 -1.11 -7.75
C PRO A 79 -12.72 -1.44 -6.75
N LEU A 80 -12.38 -2.07 -5.61
CA LEU A 80 -13.26 -2.29 -4.44
C LEU A 80 -14.18 -1.09 -4.16
N ALA A 81 -15.39 -1.27 -3.64
CA ALA A 81 -16.22 -0.11 -3.26
C ALA A 81 -15.47 0.85 -2.30
N VAL A 82 -15.71 2.16 -2.38
CA VAL A 82 -15.16 3.11 -1.41
C VAL A 82 -15.68 2.73 -0.02
N ARG A 83 -14.76 2.57 0.94
CA ARG A 83 -15.08 2.21 2.33
C ARG A 83 -14.66 3.33 3.26
N LYS A 84 -15.45 3.57 4.31
CA LYS A 84 -15.06 4.44 5.41
C LYS A 84 -13.86 3.82 6.11
N VAL A 85 -12.76 4.54 6.18
CA VAL A 85 -11.61 4.17 7.02
C VAL A 85 -11.86 4.77 8.39
N ILE A 86 -12.06 3.93 9.39
CA ILE A 86 -11.95 4.34 10.79
C ILE A 86 -10.46 4.27 11.08
N ALA A 87 -9.83 5.41 11.36
CA ALA A 87 -8.43 5.41 11.75
C ALA A 87 -8.31 4.57 13.03
N LEU A 88 -7.74 3.37 12.91
CA LEU A 88 -7.28 2.62 14.06
C LEU A 88 -5.99 3.30 14.48
N TRP A 89 -6.06 4.11 15.52
CA TRP A 89 -4.86 4.48 16.26
C TRP A 89 -4.45 3.22 17.00
N PRO A 90 -3.37 2.51 16.63
CA PRO A 90 -2.88 1.46 17.51
C PRO A 90 -2.58 2.17 18.82
N THR A 91 -3.28 1.80 19.89
CA THR A 91 -2.89 2.24 21.22
C THR A 91 -1.47 1.74 21.39
N LEU A 92 -0.52 2.66 21.44
CA LEU A 92 0.85 2.33 21.79
C LEU A 92 0.77 1.83 23.23
N VAL A 93 0.71 0.51 23.41
CA VAL A 93 0.74 -0.10 24.73
C VAL A 93 2.21 -0.14 25.14
N PRO A 94 2.59 0.53 26.25
CA PRO A 94 3.94 0.45 26.78
C PRO A 94 4.43 -1.00 26.90
N ARG A 95 5.71 -1.24 26.58
CA ARG A 95 6.28 -2.58 26.44
C ARG A 95 6.16 -3.40 27.74
N GLU A 96 6.17 -2.72 28.88
CA GLU A 96 5.99 -3.26 30.22
C GLU A 96 4.62 -3.91 30.44
N PHE A 97 3.57 -3.49 29.71
CA PHE A 97 2.24 -4.07 29.82
C PHE A 97 2.02 -5.29 28.91
N VAL A 98 3.00 -5.65 28.06
CA VAL A 98 2.91 -6.80 27.15
C VAL A 98 4.04 -7.80 27.44
N PRO A 99 4.03 -8.52 28.58
CA PRO A 99 5.04 -9.55 28.85
C PRO A 99 4.95 -10.65 27.79
N GLN A 100 6.06 -10.88 27.07
CA GLN A 100 6.14 -11.90 26.02
C GLN A 100 6.93 -13.09 26.56
N HIS A 101 6.34 -14.27 26.47
CA HIS A 101 7.03 -15.52 26.80
C HIS A 101 7.13 -16.36 25.53
N VAL A 102 8.34 -16.78 25.20
CA VAL A 102 8.58 -17.73 24.12
C VAL A 102 8.88 -19.07 24.75
N ARG A 103 8.11 -20.09 24.39
CA ARG A 103 8.41 -21.49 24.73
C ARG A 103 8.79 -22.20 23.44
N VAL A 104 9.99 -22.76 23.41
CA VAL A 104 10.47 -23.61 22.33
C VAL A 104 10.37 -25.05 22.82
N GLN A 105 9.77 -25.93 22.02
CA GLN A 105 9.64 -27.36 22.28
C GLN A 105 9.90 -28.13 21.00
N ALA A 106 10.39 -29.37 21.14
CA ALA A 106 10.48 -30.26 20.01
C ALA A 106 9.07 -30.70 19.58
N ALA A 107 8.86 -30.91 18.28
CA ALA A 107 7.57 -31.37 17.75
C ALA A 107 7.11 -32.69 18.42
N LYS A 108 8.06 -33.56 18.80
CA LYS A 108 7.80 -34.79 19.55
C LYS A 108 7.21 -34.51 20.94
N GLU A 109 7.77 -33.56 21.68
CA GLU A 109 7.30 -33.17 23.02
C GLU A 109 5.90 -32.54 22.99
N MET A 110 5.53 -31.89 21.88
CA MET A 110 4.16 -31.39 21.69
C MET A 110 3.16 -32.52 21.48
N LEU A 111 3.53 -33.59 20.75
CA LEU A 111 2.65 -34.72 20.47
C LEU A 111 2.45 -35.60 21.73
N ASP A 112 3.51 -35.79 22.52
CA ASP A 112 3.47 -36.60 23.73
C ASP A 112 2.64 -35.94 24.87
N ALA A 113 2.43 -34.62 24.82
CA ALA A 113 1.65 -33.88 25.83
C ALA A 113 0.11 -33.90 25.60
N HIS A 114 -0.35 -34.46 24.48
CA HIS A 114 -1.77 -34.52 24.10
C HIS A 114 -2.36 -35.95 24.14
N HIS A 115 -1.65 -36.90 24.74
CA HIS A 115 -2.09 -38.26 25.04
C HIS A 115 -2.06 -38.52 26.55
#